data_AF-A0A838Q2G6-F1
#
_entry.id   AF-A0A838Q2G6-F1
#
_cell.length_a   1.000
_cell.length_b   1.000
_cell.length_c   1.000
_cell.angle_alpha   90.00
_cell.angle_beta   90.00
_cell.angle_gamma   90.00
#
_symmetry.space_group_name_H-M   'P 1'
#
loop_
_entity.id
_entity.type
_entity.pdbx_description
1 polymer ?
#
loop_
_entity_poly.entity_id
_entity_poly.type
_entity_poly.pdbx_seq_one_letter_code
_entity_poly.pdbx_strand_id
1 'polypeptide(L)'
;MNAKIQHDFPEVRRITTAQLAVWFEDEKRAAPLLLDVRRTAEFERSHLRNAQQIAPNAPGPLVHEAKDRAIVTYCSVGYRSAALAESLRRRDTRTY
;
A
#
# COMPACT_ATOMS: atom_id res chain seq x y z
N MET A 1 11.33 2.42 13.67
CA MET A 1 10.98 3.04 12.37
C MET A 1 12.28 3.29 11.62
N ASN A 2 12.35 2.98 10.31
CA ASN A 2 13.62 3.02 9.59
C ASN A 2 13.87 4.43 9.01
N ALA A 3 14.85 5.14 9.57
CA ALA A 3 15.22 6.51 9.20
C ALA A 3 15.54 6.67 7.71
N LYS A 4 16.10 5.64 7.08
CA LYS A 4 16.40 5.65 5.65
C LYS A 4 15.14 5.76 4.79
N ILE A 5 14.07 5.03 5.13
CA ILE A 5 12.84 5.05 4.34
C ILE A 5 12.12 6.40 4.48
N GLN A 6 12.26 7.08 5.63
CA GLN A 6 11.73 8.43 5.80
C GLN A 6 12.52 9.45 4.99
N HIS A 7 13.85 9.34 4.99
CA HIS A 7 14.72 10.19 4.20
C HIS A 7 14.50 10.02 2.70
N ASP A 8 14.45 8.76 2.22
CA ASP A 8 14.33 8.45 0.80
C ASP A 8 12.89 8.71 0.27
N PHE A 9 11.87 8.67 1.15
CA PHE A 9 10.46 8.86 0.77
C PHE A 9 9.73 9.78 1.77
N PRO A 10 10.05 11.10 1.79
CA PRO A 10 9.52 12.03 2.79
C PRO A 10 8.05 12.37 2.55
N GLU A 11 7.60 12.36 1.29
CA GLU A 11 6.23 12.74 0.92
C GLU A 11 5.23 11.56 0.98
N VAL A 12 5.73 10.35 1.23
CA VAL A 12 4.89 9.17 1.37
C VAL A 12 4.18 9.21 2.72
N ARG A 13 2.86 9.39 2.67
CA ARG A 13 1.98 9.22 3.83
C ARG A 13 2.08 7.80 4.35
N ARG A 14 2.01 7.64 5.66
CA ARG A 14 2.18 6.34 6.34
C ARG A 14 1.12 6.18 7.39
N ILE A 15 0.67 4.94 7.55
CA ILE A 15 -0.19 4.51 8.65
C ILE A 15 0.45 3.31 9.35
N THR A 16 0.16 3.16 10.63
CA THR A 16 0.52 1.96 11.39
C THR A 16 -0.42 0.81 11.09
N THR A 17 -0.03 -0.41 11.44
CA THR A 17 -0.90 -1.59 11.35
C THR A 17 -2.16 -1.43 12.20
N ALA A 18 -2.06 -0.80 13.37
CA ALA A 18 -3.20 -0.50 14.23
C ALA A 18 -4.18 0.48 13.57
N GLN A 19 -3.67 1.55 12.93
CA GLN A 19 -4.52 2.49 12.18
C GLN A 19 -5.18 1.82 10.97
N LEU A 20 -4.48 0.89 10.29
CA LEU A 20 -5.08 0.12 9.21
C LEU A 20 -6.18 -0.82 9.71
N ALA A 21 -5.99 -1.48 10.85
CA ALA A 21 -7.01 -2.33 11.47
C ALA A 21 -8.27 -1.52 11.81
N VAL A 22 -8.10 -0.37 12.48
CA VAL A 22 -9.21 0.54 12.80
C VAL A 22 -9.94 1.01 11.53
N TRP A 23 -9.23 1.27 10.43
CA TRP A 23 -9.88 1.62 9.17
C TRP A 23 -10.73 0.47 8.62
N PHE A 24 -10.27 -0.78 8.70
CA PHE A 24 -11.08 -1.91 8.24
C PHE A 24 -12.34 -2.16 9.08
N GLU A 25 -12.38 -1.69 10.32
CA GLU A 25 -13.54 -1.79 11.23
C GLU A 25 -14.53 -0.61 11.09
N ASP A 26 -14.13 0.47 10.41
CA ASP A 26 -14.96 1.66 10.23
C ASP A 26 -15.92 1.51 9.04
N GLU A 27 -17.15 1.06 9.31
CA GLU A 27 -18.20 0.89 8.29
C GLU A 27 -18.62 2.20 7.61
N LYS A 28 -18.35 3.37 8.22
CA LYS A 28 -18.68 4.68 7.64
C LYS A 28 -17.66 5.12 6.61
N ARG A 29 -16.54 4.40 6.49
CA ARG A 29 -15.42 4.74 5.62
C ARG A 29 -15.22 3.64 4.58
N ALA A 30 -15.08 4.04 3.31
CA ALA A 30 -14.75 3.10 2.25
C ALA A 30 -13.43 2.36 2.56
N ALA A 31 -13.47 1.03 2.48
CA ALA A 31 -12.30 0.18 2.68
C ALA A 31 -11.22 0.48 1.62
N PRO A 32 -9.94 0.60 2.03
CA PRO A 32 -8.87 0.90 1.09
C PRO A 32 -8.65 -0.26 0.13
N LEU A 33 -8.09 0.03 -1.05
CA LEU A 33 -7.44 -0.97 -1.87
C LEU A 33 -6.11 -1.34 -1.22
N LEU A 34 -5.97 -2.58 -0.76
CA LEU A 34 -4.77 -3.05 -0.09
C LEU A 34 -3.87 -3.77 -1.09
N LEU A 35 -2.65 -3.24 -1.30
CA LEU A 35 -1.69 -3.77 -2.25
C LEU A 35 -0.50 -4.39 -1.53
N ASP A 36 -0.27 -5.67 -1.77
CA ASP A 36 0.93 -6.37 -1.33
C ASP A 36 1.99 -6.33 -2.43
N VAL A 37 3.09 -5.62 -2.20
CA VAL A 37 4.19 -5.50 -3.16
C VAL A 37 5.33 -6.50 -2.92
N ARG A 38 5.09 -7.53 -2.10
CA ARG A 38 6.01 -8.65 -1.92
C ARG A 38 5.99 -9.55 -3.15
N ARG A 39 6.99 -10.44 -3.25
CA ARG A 39 7.04 -11.45 -4.31
C ARG A 39 5.88 -12.43 -4.14
N THR A 40 5.43 -13.05 -5.24
CA THR A 40 4.35 -14.02 -5.25
C THR A 40 4.54 -15.13 -4.20
N ALA A 41 5.75 -15.71 -4.11
CA ALA A 41 6.07 -16.74 -3.13
C ALA A 41 6.04 -16.27 -1.65
N GLU A 42 6.09 -14.95 -1.38
CA GLU A 42 5.86 -14.39 -0.04
C GLU A 42 4.36 -14.26 0.25
N PHE A 43 3.58 -13.82 -0.75
CA PHE A 43 2.13 -13.64 -0.67
C PHE A 43 1.38 -14.96 -0.53
N GLU A 44 1.78 -15.99 -1.26
CA GLU A 44 1.19 -17.34 -1.21
C GLU A 44 1.33 -18.00 0.16
N ARG A 45 2.42 -17.69 0.90
CA ARG A 45 2.59 -18.21 2.26
C ARG A 45 1.61 -17.58 3.23
N SER A 46 1.36 -16.28 3.08
CA SER A 46 0.47 -15.51 3.95
C SER A 46 0.28 -14.11 3.39
N HIS A 47 -0.90 -13.55 3.56
CA HIS A 47 -1.20 -12.17 3.21
C HIS A 47 -2.39 -11.66 4.03
N LEU A 48 -2.52 -10.34 4.09
CA LEU A 48 -3.69 -9.71 4.70
C LEU A 48 -4.94 -10.01 3.87
N ARG A 49 -6.07 -10.26 4.54
CA ARG A 49 -7.35 -10.50 3.87
C ARG A 49 -7.66 -9.35 2.90
N ASN A 50 -8.15 -9.70 1.71
CA ASN A 50 -8.48 -8.76 0.63
C ASN A 50 -7.28 -7.99 0.06
N ALA A 51 -6.04 -8.36 0.41
CA ALA A 51 -4.86 -7.81 -0.26
C ALA A 51 -4.77 -8.33 -1.70
N GLN A 52 -4.45 -7.44 -2.63
CA GLN A 52 -4.11 -7.79 -4.00
C GLN A 52 -2.59 -7.74 -4.16
N GLN A 53 -2.01 -8.86 -4.55
CA GLN A 53 -0.58 -8.91 -4.84
C GLN A 53 -0.31 -8.18 -6.16
N ILE A 54 0.72 -7.35 -6.16
CA ILE A 54 1.22 -6.73 -7.37
C ILE A 54 2.74 -6.90 -7.46
N ALA A 55 3.23 -7.08 -8.67
CA ALA A 55 4.66 -7.08 -8.90
C ALA A 55 5.22 -5.67 -8.64
N PRO A 56 6.38 -5.54 -7.95
CA PRO A 56 6.99 -4.24 -7.65
C PRO A 56 7.19 -3.34 -8.88
N ASN A 57 7.37 -3.95 -10.06
CA ASN A 57 7.72 -3.27 -11.29
C ASN A 57 6.53 -3.08 -12.25
N ALA A 58 5.33 -3.53 -11.88
CA ALA A 58 4.16 -3.49 -12.74
C ALA A 58 2.90 -3.16 -11.90
N PRO A 59 2.67 -1.88 -11.56
CA PRO A 59 1.37 -1.47 -11.03
C PRO A 59 0.32 -1.76 -12.09
N GLY A 60 -0.43 -2.85 -11.90
CA GLY A 60 -1.42 -3.34 -12.84
C GLY A 60 -2.61 -2.38 -13.03
N PRO A 61 -3.58 -2.75 -13.90
CA PRO A 61 -4.75 -1.93 -14.20
C PRO A 61 -5.57 -1.54 -12.97
N LEU A 62 -5.52 -2.34 -11.90
CA LEU A 62 -6.17 -2.14 -10.60
C LEU A 62 -5.93 -0.75 -9.99
N VAL A 63 -4.74 -0.19 -10.18
CA VAL A 63 -4.40 1.16 -9.69
C VAL A 63 -5.21 2.23 -10.44
N HIS A 64 -5.44 2.03 -11.73
CA HIS A 64 -6.13 2.98 -12.59
C HIS A 64 -7.63 3.05 -12.30
N GLU A 65 -8.19 1.95 -11.80
CA GLU A 65 -9.60 1.82 -11.40
C GLU A 65 -9.86 2.38 -10.00
N ALA A 66 -8.83 2.53 -9.17
CA ALA A 66 -8.94 2.96 -7.78
C ALA A 66 -8.98 4.49 -7.58
N LYS A 67 -9.37 5.28 -8.59
CA LYS A 67 -9.35 6.76 -8.52
C LYS A 67 -10.14 7.33 -7.34
N ASP A 68 -11.24 6.67 -6.96
CA ASP A 68 -12.11 7.11 -5.85
C ASP A 68 -11.81 6.41 -4.52
N ARG A 69 -10.77 5.57 -4.47
CA ARG A 69 -10.43 4.78 -3.28
C ARG A 69 -9.02 5.13 -2.79
N ALA A 70 -8.86 5.09 -1.48
CA ALA A 70 -7.51 5.14 -0.95
C ALA A 70 -6.77 3.84 -1.26
N ILE A 71 -5.48 3.94 -1.53
CA ILE A 71 -4.60 2.80 -1.75
C ILE A 71 -3.65 2.70 -0.57
N VAL A 72 -3.57 1.53 0.07
CA VAL A 72 -2.60 1.23 1.12
C VAL A 72 -1.63 0.19 0.57
N THR A 73 -0.34 0.49 0.58
CA THR A 73 0.69 -0.43 0.08
C THR A 73 1.48 -1.01 1.26
N TYR A 74 1.79 -2.31 1.22
CA TYR A 74 2.64 -2.91 2.24
C TYR A 74 3.64 -3.90 1.65
N CYS A 75 4.74 -4.05 2.37
CA CYS A 75 5.73 -5.10 2.13
C CYS A 75 6.32 -5.55 3.47
N SER A 76 7.37 -6.37 3.43
CA SER A 76 7.97 -6.93 4.65
C SER A 76 8.61 -5.86 5.55
N VAL A 77 9.30 -4.87 5.00
CA VAL A 77 10.09 -3.88 5.78
C VAL A 77 9.77 -2.41 5.46
N GLY A 78 8.88 -2.15 4.51
CA GLY A 78 8.41 -0.80 4.16
C GLY A 78 9.08 -0.13 2.95
N TYR A 79 10.22 -0.61 2.45
CA TYR A 79 10.95 0.07 1.36
C TYR A 79 10.25 -0.08 0.00
N ARG A 80 9.92 -1.32 -0.40
CA ARG A 80 9.21 -1.61 -1.67
C ARG A 80 7.86 -0.90 -1.74
N SER A 81 7.13 -0.90 -0.63
CA SER A 81 5.82 -0.25 -0.53
C SER A 81 5.95 1.27 -0.61
N ALA A 82 6.93 1.86 0.06
CA ALA A 82 7.17 3.31 -0.05
C ALA A 82 7.51 3.74 -1.49
N ALA A 83 8.36 2.99 -2.19
CA ALA A 83 8.69 3.27 -3.60
C ALA A 83 7.44 3.23 -4.51
N LEU A 84 6.56 2.25 -4.30
CA LEU A 84 5.31 2.19 -5.05
C LEU A 84 4.38 3.35 -4.66
N ALA A 85 4.17 3.58 -3.37
CA ALA A 85 3.29 4.63 -2.87
C ALA A 85 3.69 6.00 -3.44
N GLU A 86 4.99 6.28 -3.53
CA GLU A 86 5.50 7.49 -4.15
C GLU A 86 5.17 7.57 -5.65
N SER A 87 5.36 6.48 -6.39
CA SER A 87 4.99 6.39 -7.82
C SER A 87 3.50 6.60 -8.06
N LEU A 88 2.66 6.09 -7.17
CA LEU A 88 1.20 6.24 -7.21
C LEU A 88 0.76 7.65 -6.84
N ARG A 89 1.39 8.26 -5.83
CA ARG A 89 1.15 9.64 -5.43
C ARG A 89 1.36 10.62 -6.58
N ARG A 90 2.40 10.41 -7.39
CA ARG A 90 2.68 11.23 -8.61
C ARG A 90 1.59 11.13 -9.68
N ARG A 91 0.66 10.18 -9.56
CA ARG A 91 -0.50 9.99 -10.45
C ARG A 91 -1.80 10.51 -9.82
N ASP A 92 -1.68 11.39 -8.83
CA ASP A 92 -2.80 12.01 -8.10
C ASP A 92 -3.72 11.00 -7.39
N THR A 93 -3.16 9.87 -6.94
CA THR A 93 -3.90 8.89 -6.14
C THR A 93 -3.68 9.11 -4.65
N ARG A 94 -4.71 8.86 -3.84
CA ARG A 94 -4.61 8.94 -2.38
C ARG A 94 -3.95 7.68 -1.81
N THR A 95 -2.64 7.72 -1.63
CA THR A 95 -1.80 6.58 -1.21
C THR A 95 -1.26 6.68 0.21
N TYR A 96 -1.06 5.50 0.85
CA TYR A 96 -0.52 5.28 2.20
C TYR A 96 0.39 4.05 2.28
#